data_AF-A0A1W9LMY0-F1
#
_entry.id   AF-A0A1W9LMY0-F1
#
_cell.length_a   1.000
_cell.length_b   1.000
_cell.length_c   1.000
_cell.angle_alpha   90.00
_cell.angle_beta   90.00
_cell.angle_gamma   90.00
#
_symmetry.space_group_name_H-M   'P 1'
#
loop_
_entity.id
_entity.type
_entity.pdbx_description
1 polymer ?
#
loop_
_entity_poly.entity_id
_entity_poly.type
_entity_poly.pdbx_seq_one_letter_code
_entity_poly.pdbx_strand_id
1 'polypeptide(L)'
;MKIPRKEVIIYNNKTIMKNFSLSSIVFFILLIGIAGFAVLSFFLPAKEITVGGQFGVTSIYSGLNGFSDLFSGEEGSCLEGSGENNSIEISDYKKAVFIDDYLEKKKEELILEKKDFIFVDLEKMTAKAFKAGEEIKELPIEAKGDIESWGGTPLGIYSTTSNRKVAYSSLAKLFMPFSIGFYGKYFLHGECYYPDGTIDLSSETGGCVRFLDEDAEYLHNFVKTGIPILITDKGFKNNGFGFFPKSVNPFPEISAKSYLVVDMDSGFVFSEKNSQEKLPIASIAKLMTSAVVVENVNLKESILATEKMLAQSGSTEGLAAGKEYRLIELLYAALTESSNDAAEILSNFLGKSKTVALMNEKTKAIGMKDSYFVDPTGLAQGNISTARDLFQLGRYVLNARFPLLKITKGED
;
A
#
# COMPACT_ATOMS: atom_id res chain seq x y z
N MET A 1 5.33 -27.48 20.30
CA MET A 1 4.13 -28.35 20.22
C MET A 1 3.05 -27.77 21.14
N LYS A 2 1.84 -27.57 20.59
CA LYS A 2 0.58 -27.11 21.21
C LYS A 2 0.46 -25.63 21.67
N ILE A 3 -0.31 -24.89 20.87
CA ILE A 3 -1.12 -23.71 21.25
C ILE A 3 -2.19 -24.15 22.27
N PRO A 4 -2.56 -23.29 23.23
CA PRO A 4 -3.93 -23.23 23.72
C PRO A 4 -4.61 -21.90 23.32
N ARG A 5 -5.76 -22.04 22.65
CA ARG A 5 -6.84 -21.04 22.50
C ARG A 5 -7.55 -20.81 23.84
N LYS A 6 -8.25 -19.65 23.94
CA LYS A 6 -9.36 -19.22 24.84
C LYS A 6 -8.98 -17.90 25.57
N GLU A 7 -9.76 -16.81 25.61
CA GLU A 7 -11.20 -16.55 25.53
C GLU A 7 -11.42 -15.05 25.21
N VAL A 8 -12.47 -14.68 24.46
CA VAL A 8 -13.00 -13.30 24.44
C VAL A 8 -14.34 -13.32 25.18
N ILE A 9 -14.39 -12.57 26.28
CA ILE A 9 -15.56 -12.43 27.15
C ILE A 9 -16.48 -11.34 26.57
N ILE A 10 -17.75 -11.67 26.34
CA ILE A 10 -18.82 -10.71 26.01
C ILE A 10 -19.49 -10.29 27.33
N TYR A 11 -19.57 -8.98 27.62
CA TYR A 11 -20.41 -8.48 28.71
C TYR A 11 -21.31 -7.33 28.27
N ASN A 12 -22.57 -7.46 28.69
CA ASN A 12 -23.67 -6.53 28.48
C ASN A 12 -23.75 -5.53 29.65
N ASN A 13 -23.98 -4.25 29.34
CA ASN A 13 -24.50 -3.16 30.19
C ASN A 13 -23.87 -2.83 31.57
N LYS A 14 -23.31 -1.60 31.64
CA LYS A 14 -23.06 -0.66 32.77
C LYS A 14 -21.58 -0.29 32.99
N THR A 15 -21.38 1.02 33.12
CA THR A 15 -20.17 1.84 33.28
C THR A 15 -19.11 1.33 34.27
N ILE A 16 -17.81 1.49 33.94
CA ILE A 16 -16.74 2.22 34.70
C ILE A 16 -15.33 1.87 34.13
N MET A 17 -14.52 2.89 33.86
CA MET A 17 -13.07 2.81 33.59
C MET A 17 -12.28 2.30 34.82
N LYS A 18 -11.25 1.47 34.61
CA LYS A 18 -9.91 1.60 35.24
C LYS A 18 -8.87 0.63 34.67
N ASN A 19 -7.80 1.20 34.11
CA ASN A 19 -6.40 0.74 33.92
C ASN A 19 -6.11 -0.76 33.68
N PHE A 20 -5.58 -1.12 32.50
CA PHE A 20 -4.15 -1.40 32.25
C PHE A 20 -3.87 -1.92 30.80
N SER A 21 -2.89 -1.28 30.16
CA SER A 21 -1.73 -1.80 29.38
C SER A 21 -1.83 -2.97 28.38
N LEU A 22 -1.43 -2.59 27.15
CA LEU A 22 -0.73 -3.29 26.06
C LEU A 22 -1.50 -4.15 25.03
N SER A 23 -1.38 -3.62 23.79
CA SER A 23 -1.18 -4.31 22.51
C SER A 23 -2.20 -5.36 22.09
N SER A 24 -3.20 -4.93 21.30
CA SER A 24 -3.58 -5.60 20.05
C SER A 24 -4.60 -4.76 19.25
N ILE A 25 -4.34 -4.70 17.95
CA ILE A 25 -5.03 -4.05 16.83
C ILE A 25 -6.57 -4.09 16.91
N VAL A 26 -7.19 -2.91 16.89
CA VAL A 26 -8.57 -2.68 16.37
C VAL A 26 -8.53 -1.37 15.59
N PHE A 27 -8.64 -1.44 14.26
CA PHE A 27 -8.67 -0.27 13.39
C PHE A 27 -10.12 0.22 13.24
N PHE A 28 -10.42 1.40 13.78
CA PHE A 28 -11.62 2.19 13.51
C PHE A 28 -11.14 3.47 12.81
N ILE A 29 -11.53 3.71 11.56
CA ILE A 29 -11.43 5.06 10.99
C ILE A 29 -12.73 5.78 11.37
N LEU A 30 -12.68 6.50 12.49
CA LEU A 30 -13.63 7.55 12.83
C LEU A 30 -12.86 8.72 13.43
N LEU A 31 -12.71 9.80 12.66
CA LEU A 31 -12.14 11.06 13.10
C LEU A 31 -13.28 11.90 13.69
N ILE A 32 -13.56 11.76 14.99
CA ILE A 32 -14.40 12.70 15.75
C ILE A 32 -13.78 12.89 17.14
N GLY A 33 -13.41 14.14 17.44
CA GLY A 33 -12.76 14.54 18.68
C GLY A 33 -13.69 14.59 19.89
N ILE A 34 -13.08 14.58 21.08
CA ILE A 34 -13.71 14.99 22.33
C ILE A 34 -12.83 16.06 22.99
N ALA A 35 -13.40 17.26 23.04
CA ALA A 35 -13.25 18.38 23.98
C ALA A 35 -11.93 18.61 24.75
N GLY A 36 -11.25 19.71 24.39
CA GLY A 36 -10.94 20.76 25.38
C GLY A 36 -9.47 20.95 25.75
N PHE A 37 -8.67 21.59 24.89
CA PHE A 37 -7.89 22.80 25.20
C PHE A 37 -7.43 23.44 23.87
N ALA A 38 -7.42 24.77 23.80
CA ALA A 38 -7.36 25.59 22.59
C ALA A 38 -6.07 25.44 21.74
N VAL A 39 -6.18 25.55 20.41
CA VAL A 39 -5.68 26.69 19.59
C VAL A 39 -5.86 26.40 18.08
N LEU A 40 -6.48 27.39 17.41
CA LEU A 40 -6.57 27.72 15.98
C LEU A 40 -7.12 26.72 14.95
N SER A 41 -8.33 27.03 14.50
CA SER A 41 -9.05 26.49 13.34
C SER A 41 -8.56 27.09 12.02
N PHE A 42 -8.50 26.28 10.96
CA PHE A 42 -8.91 26.70 9.61
C PHE A 42 -9.69 25.57 8.94
N PHE A 43 -10.97 25.85 8.63
CA PHE A 43 -11.92 25.01 7.90
C PHE A 43 -11.90 25.36 6.42
N LEU A 44 -11.94 24.35 5.54
CA LEU A 44 -12.70 24.37 4.28
C LEU A 44 -13.31 22.97 4.03
N PRO A 45 -14.45 22.87 3.33
CA PRO A 45 -15.57 22.03 3.77
C PRO A 45 -15.57 20.63 3.12
N ALA A 46 -15.20 19.61 3.87
CA ALA A 46 -15.84 18.31 3.69
C ALA A 46 -17.15 18.36 4.51
N LYS A 47 -18.32 18.21 3.85
CA LYS A 47 -19.60 18.04 4.53
C LYS A 47 -19.42 17.02 5.67
N GLU A 48 -19.88 17.36 6.87
CA GLU A 48 -19.93 16.42 8.00
C GLU A 48 -20.51 15.07 7.54
N ILE A 49 -19.73 14.01 7.64
CA ILE A 49 -20.20 12.64 7.39
C ILE A 49 -20.88 12.19 8.67
N THR A 50 -22.20 12.30 8.72
CA THR A 50 -22.99 11.72 9.81
C THR A 50 -23.12 10.22 9.59
N VAL A 51 -22.75 9.43 10.61
CA VAL A 51 -22.99 7.99 10.67
C VAL A 51 -24.01 7.74 11.78
N GLY A 52 -25.22 7.33 11.42
CA GLY A 52 -26.29 7.01 12.39
C GLY A 52 -26.48 5.51 12.54
N GLY A 53 -26.25 4.94 13.73
CA GLY A 53 -26.56 3.54 14.05
C GLY A 53 -25.61 2.89 15.07
N GLN A 54 -26.01 1.74 15.63
CA GLN A 54 -25.15 0.87 16.44
C GLN A 54 -24.75 -0.36 15.61
N PHE A 55 -23.45 -0.67 15.55
CA PHE A 55 -22.95 -1.94 15.03
C PHE A 55 -22.90 -2.99 16.15
N GLY A 56 -23.62 -4.09 15.98
CA GLY A 56 -23.49 -5.28 16.81
C GLY A 56 -22.77 -6.39 16.05
N VAL A 57 -21.53 -6.70 16.42
CA VAL A 57 -20.86 -7.92 15.95
C VAL A 57 -21.28 -9.07 16.85
N THR A 58 -22.20 -9.92 16.40
CA THR A 58 -22.79 -10.99 17.23
C THR A 58 -22.12 -12.35 17.09
N SER A 59 -21.18 -12.53 16.16
CA SER A 59 -20.29 -13.72 16.10
C SER A 59 -19.09 -13.48 15.18
N ILE A 60 -17.94 -14.10 15.50
CA ILE A 60 -16.70 -14.09 14.71
C ILE A 60 -16.52 -15.51 14.15
N TYR A 61 -16.42 -15.65 12.84
CA TYR A 61 -16.01 -16.92 12.22
C TYR A 61 -14.50 -16.94 12.01
N SER A 62 -13.88 -18.08 12.30
CA SER A 62 -12.43 -18.26 12.29
C SER A 62 -12.15 -19.63 11.64
N GLY A 63 -11.76 -19.65 10.36
CA GLY A 63 -11.47 -20.87 9.59
C GLY A 63 -10.00 -20.94 9.19
N LEU A 64 -9.44 -22.16 9.11
CA LEU A 64 -8.03 -22.38 8.77
C LEU A 64 -7.79 -22.32 7.25
N ASN A 65 -8.81 -22.53 6.42
CA ASN A 65 -8.76 -22.35 4.98
C ASN A 65 -9.78 -21.28 4.53
N GLY A 66 -9.27 -20.12 4.13
CA GLY A 66 -10.11 -18.96 3.78
C GLY A 66 -10.99 -19.21 2.58
N PHE A 67 -12.21 -18.65 2.59
CA PHE A 67 -13.27 -18.90 1.62
C PHE A 67 -13.61 -20.41 1.51
N SER A 68 -12.69 -21.32 1.15
CA SER A 68 -12.83 -22.77 0.95
C SER A 68 -13.54 -23.54 2.07
N ASP A 69 -13.30 -23.24 3.36
CA ASP A 69 -13.98 -23.95 4.46
C ASP A 69 -15.45 -23.56 4.62
N LEU A 70 -15.87 -22.40 4.07
CA LEU A 70 -17.28 -22.05 3.95
C LEU A 70 -17.99 -22.90 2.87
N PHE A 71 -17.24 -23.53 1.97
CA PHE A 71 -17.74 -24.27 0.80
C PHE A 71 -17.70 -25.79 0.94
N SER A 72 -16.96 -26.35 1.91
CA SER A 72 -16.79 -27.80 2.07
C SER A 72 -17.78 -28.46 3.03
N GLY A 73 -18.54 -27.68 3.80
CA GLY A 73 -19.51 -28.22 4.77
C GLY A 73 -18.86 -28.97 5.94
N GLU A 74 -17.55 -28.85 6.15
CA GLU A 74 -16.91 -29.39 7.35
C GLU A 74 -17.07 -28.43 8.52
N GLU A 75 -17.58 -28.96 9.63
CA GLU A 75 -17.94 -28.25 10.86
C GLU A 75 -16.75 -27.48 11.47
N GLY A 76 -16.58 -26.22 11.05
CA GLY A 76 -15.87 -25.22 11.84
C GLY A 76 -16.71 -24.91 13.09
N SER A 77 -16.14 -25.12 14.27
CA SER A 77 -16.83 -25.05 15.57
C SER A 77 -17.78 -23.85 15.70
N CYS A 78 -19.08 -24.12 15.58
CA CYS A 78 -20.16 -23.17 15.85
C CYS A 78 -20.14 -22.79 17.34
N LEU A 79 -20.00 -21.51 17.67
CA LEU A 79 -20.49 -21.00 18.94
C LEU A 79 -21.95 -20.62 18.73
N GLU A 80 -22.84 -21.55 19.05
CA GLU A 80 -24.29 -21.40 18.90
C GLU A 80 -24.83 -20.27 19.79
N GLY A 81 -25.41 -19.27 19.14
CA GLY A 81 -26.35 -18.32 19.73
C GLY A 81 -27.66 -18.41 18.97
N SER A 82 -28.69 -18.91 19.65
CA SER A 82 -30.05 -19.13 19.13
C SER A 82 -30.66 -17.86 18.52
N GLY A 83 -30.88 -17.88 17.20
CA GLY A 83 -31.60 -16.86 16.45
C GLY A 83 -31.92 -17.39 15.06
N GLU A 84 -33.13 -17.11 14.58
CA GLU A 84 -33.77 -17.72 13.40
C GLU A 84 -32.89 -17.80 12.15
N ASN A 85 -32.93 -18.97 11.51
CA ASN A 85 -32.25 -19.29 10.25
C ASN A 85 -32.88 -18.55 9.07
N ASN A 86 -32.39 -17.36 8.75
CA ASN A 86 -32.42 -16.86 7.37
C ASN A 86 -31.11 -17.25 6.69
N SER A 87 -31.15 -18.31 5.88
CA SER A 87 -30.04 -18.71 5.02
C SER A 87 -29.83 -17.66 3.93
N ILE A 88 -28.90 -16.74 4.14
CA ILE A 88 -28.41 -15.81 3.10
C ILE A 88 -27.42 -16.58 2.24
N GLU A 89 -27.65 -16.67 0.92
CA GLU A 89 -26.77 -17.38 0.00
C GLU A 89 -25.43 -16.66 -0.15
N ILE A 90 -24.34 -17.43 -0.06
CA ILE A 90 -22.95 -16.94 0.00
C ILE A 90 -22.50 -16.24 -1.30
N SER A 91 -23.20 -16.45 -2.41
CA SER A 91 -22.99 -15.74 -3.70
C SER A 91 -23.26 -14.24 -3.64
N ASP A 92 -23.90 -13.75 -2.57
CA ASP A 92 -24.29 -12.35 -2.45
C ASP A 92 -23.18 -11.43 -1.89
N TYR A 93 -22.07 -12.00 -1.40
CA TYR A 93 -20.99 -11.22 -0.79
C TYR A 93 -19.99 -10.68 -1.81
N LYS A 94 -19.83 -9.36 -1.83
CA LYS A 94 -18.87 -8.67 -2.68
C LYS A 94 -17.47 -8.72 -2.08
N LYS A 95 -16.47 -9.02 -2.92
CA LYS A 95 -15.04 -8.94 -2.57
C LYS A 95 -14.38 -7.75 -3.26
N ALA A 96 -13.47 -7.07 -2.57
CA ALA A 96 -12.57 -6.11 -3.18
C ALA A 96 -11.49 -6.85 -3.97
N VAL A 97 -11.07 -6.27 -5.10
CA VAL A 97 -10.01 -6.82 -5.94
C VAL A 97 -8.67 -6.41 -5.34
N PHE A 98 -7.79 -7.37 -5.13
CA PHE A 98 -6.44 -7.13 -4.61
C PHE A 98 -5.44 -6.82 -5.72
N ILE A 99 -4.32 -6.21 -5.34
CA ILE A 99 -3.17 -6.00 -6.22
C ILE A 99 -2.71 -7.36 -6.77
N ASP A 100 -2.69 -8.41 -5.95
CA ASP A 100 -2.33 -9.77 -6.38
C ASP A 100 -3.29 -10.34 -7.42
N ASP A 101 -4.60 -10.15 -7.23
CA ASP A 101 -5.60 -10.59 -8.23
C ASP A 101 -5.36 -9.87 -9.56
N TYR A 102 -4.99 -8.58 -9.52
CA TYR A 102 -4.61 -7.80 -10.68
C TYR A 102 -3.32 -8.32 -11.33
N LEU A 103 -2.31 -8.67 -10.55
CA LEU A 103 -1.01 -9.16 -11.04
C LEU A 103 -1.10 -10.56 -11.61
N GLU A 104 -1.82 -11.49 -10.98
CA GLU A 104 -2.02 -12.84 -11.52
C GLU A 104 -2.81 -12.77 -12.84
N LYS A 105 -3.85 -11.93 -12.92
CA LYS A 105 -4.53 -11.68 -14.21
C LYS A 105 -3.57 -11.13 -15.27
N LYS A 106 -2.71 -10.17 -14.91
CA LYS A 106 -1.72 -9.60 -15.83
C LYS A 106 -0.68 -10.63 -16.29
N LYS A 107 -0.27 -11.52 -15.40
CA LYS A 107 0.61 -12.65 -15.72
C LYS A 107 -0.05 -13.60 -16.73
N GLU A 108 -1.31 -13.96 -16.53
CA GLU A 108 -2.07 -14.79 -17.48
C GLU A 108 -2.17 -14.12 -18.86
N GLU A 109 -2.45 -12.82 -18.90
CA GLU A 109 -2.46 -12.03 -20.15
C GLU A 109 -1.10 -12.09 -20.86
N LEU A 110 0.01 -11.91 -20.14
CA LEU A 110 1.37 -11.97 -20.72
C LEU A 110 1.74 -13.37 -21.23
N ILE A 111 1.28 -14.43 -20.55
CA ILE A 111 1.46 -15.82 -20.99
C ILE A 111 0.71 -16.06 -22.30
N LEU A 112 -0.56 -15.65 -22.38
CA LEU A 112 -1.39 -15.80 -23.58
C LEU A 112 -0.85 -15.00 -24.76
N GLU A 113 -0.32 -13.80 -24.50
CA GLU A 113 0.34 -12.95 -25.50
C GLU A 113 1.75 -13.42 -25.88
N LYS A 114 2.25 -14.51 -25.28
CA LYS A 114 3.60 -15.04 -25.49
C LYS A 114 4.68 -13.98 -25.28
N LYS A 115 4.57 -13.21 -24.21
CA LYS A 115 5.55 -12.18 -23.85
C LYS A 115 6.68 -12.77 -23.01
N ASP A 116 7.84 -12.13 -23.11
CA ASP A 116 8.93 -12.33 -22.15
C ASP A 116 8.64 -11.46 -20.93
N PHE A 117 8.77 -12.00 -19.71
CA PHE A 117 8.59 -11.25 -18.46
C PHE A 117 9.25 -11.93 -17.26
N ILE A 118 9.36 -11.22 -16.14
CA ILE A 118 9.77 -11.77 -14.84
C ILE A 118 8.61 -11.66 -13.86
N PHE A 119 8.39 -12.71 -13.09
CA PHE A 119 7.44 -12.74 -11.98
C PHE A 119 8.19 -12.96 -10.66
N VAL A 120 8.13 -12.00 -9.76
CA VAL A 120 8.80 -12.00 -8.45
C VAL A 120 7.75 -12.20 -7.36
N ASP A 121 7.91 -13.27 -6.58
CA ASP A 121 7.07 -13.60 -5.42
C ASP A 121 7.92 -13.45 -4.16
N LEU A 122 7.73 -12.32 -3.47
CA LEU A 122 8.48 -11.93 -2.27
C LEU A 122 8.06 -12.70 -1.02
N GLU A 123 6.86 -13.30 -1.00
CA GLU A 123 6.43 -14.18 0.09
C GLU A 123 7.18 -15.51 -0.01
N LYS A 124 7.28 -16.05 -1.24
CA LYS A 124 8.00 -17.31 -1.49
C LYS A 124 9.51 -17.14 -1.61
N MET A 125 10.00 -15.91 -1.67
CA MET A 125 11.41 -15.60 -1.95
C MET A 125 11.89 -16.26 -3.25
N THR A 126 11.10 -16.13 -4.33
CA THR A 126 11.42 -16.70 -5.65
C THR A 126 11.13 -15.72 -6.78
N ALA A 127 11.92 -15.76 -7.85
CA ALA A 127 11.61 -15.12 -9.12
C ALA A 127 11.56 -16.16 -10.24
N LYS A 128 10.60 -16.00 -11.16
CA LYS A 128 10.41 -16.87 -12.33
C LYS A 128 10.61 -16.05 -13.60
N ALA A 129 11.46 -16.54 -14.49
CA ALA A 129 11.65 -15.98 -15.82
C ALA A 129 10.74 -16.71 -16.83
N PHE A 130 10.04 -15.95 -17.65
CA PHE A 130 9.15 -16.45 -18.69
C PHE A 130 9.62 -16.00 -20.05
N LYS A 131 9.77 -16.92 -21.00
CA LYS A 131 10.11 -16.63 -22.39
C LYS A 131 9.00 -17.11 -23.30
N ALA A 132 8.49 -16.22 -24.16
CA ALA A 132 7.35 -16.49 -25.02
C ALA A 132 6.13 -17.07 -24.26
N GLY A 133 5.91 -16.63 -23.01
CA GLY A 133 4.86 -17.12 -22.13
C GLY A 133 5.14 -18.44 -21.40
N GLU A 134 6.25 -19.10 -21.66
CA GLU A 134 6.64 -20.34 -20.98
C GLU A 134 7.63 -20.06 -19.86
N GLU A 135 7.41 -20.66 -18.68
CA GLU A 135 8.36 -20.59 -17.57
C GLU A 135 9.65 -21.33 -17.95
N ILE A 136 10.78 -20.63 -17.95
CA ILE A 136 12.08 -21.20 -18.33
C ILE A 136 13.02 -21.44 -17.15
N LYS A 137 12.80 -20.74 -16.03
CA LYS A 137 13.66 -20.82 -14.85
C LYS A 137 12.96 -20.24 -13.63
N GLU A 138 13.13 -20.90 -12.50
CA GLU A 138 12.82 -20.39 -11.16
C GLU A 138 14.15 -20.16 -10.41
N LEU A 139 14.25 -19.02 -9.73
CA LEU A 139 15.46 -18.47 -9.15
C LEU A 139 15.19 -18.07 -7.69
N PRO A 140 15.98 -18.54 -6.71
CA PRO A 140 15.82 -18.15 -5.32
C PRO A 140 16.21 -16.68 -5.10
N ILE A 141 15.46 -16.00 -4.24
CA ILE A 141 15.79 -14.64 -3.78
C ILE A 141 16.56 -14.76 -2.46
N GLU A 142 17.70 -14.09 -2.36
CA GLU A 142 18.55 -14.06 -1.17
C GLU A 142 18.09 -13.00 -0.16
N ALA A 143 17.66 -11.83 -0.66
CA ALA A 143 17.19 -10.75 0.19
C ALA A 143 16.20 -9.83 -0.53
N LYS A 144 15.32 -9.20 0.25
CA LYS A 144 14.32 -8.23 -0.22
C LYS A 144 14.32 -6.98 0.67
N GLY A 145 13.55 -5.97 0.27
CA GLY A 145 13.34 -4.78 1.09
C GLY A 145 12.56 -5.07 2.38
N ASP A 146 12.93 -4.38 3.45
CA ASP A 146 12.17 -4.41 4.70
C ASP A 146 10.95 -3.47 4.62
N ILE A 147 9.77 -4.04 4.78
CA ILE A 147 8.47 -3.36 4.78
C ILE A 147 8.31 -2.36 5.93
N GLU A 148 8.93 -2.62 7.07
CA GLU A 148 8.85 -1.75 8.26
C GLU A 148 9.68 -0.47 8.09
N SER A 149 10.57 -0.45 7.09
CA SER A 149 11.46 0.66 6.76
C SER A 149 11.00 1.42 5.50
N TRP A 150 11.67 2.56 5.23
CA TRP A 150 11.54 3.29 3.96
C TRP A 150 12.06 2.53 2.73
N GLY A 151 12.61 1.33 2.95
CA GLY A 151 13.20 0.44 1.96
C GLY A 151 12.33 -0.76 1.62
N GLY A 152 11.00 -0.73 1.80
CA GLY A 152 10.15 -1.82 1.31
C GLY A 152 10.26 -1.99 -0.21
N THR A 153 10.23 -3.23 -0.72
CA THR A 153 10.23 -3.46 -2.18
C THR A 153 8.88 -3.00 -2.78
N PRO A 154 8.88 -2.17 -3.85
CA PRO A 154 7.65 -1.77 -4.52
C PRO A 154 6.92 -2.97 -5.14
N LEU A 155 5.65 -3.14 -4.77
CA LEU A 155 4.75 -4.15 -5.34
C LEU A 155 4.07 -3.60 -6.60
N GLY A 156 3.67 -4.47 -7.53
CA GLY A 156 2.98 -4.08 -8.77
C GLY A 156 3.68 -4.55 -10.04
N ILE A 157 3.20 -4.03 -11.18
CA ILE A 157 3.78 -4.29 -12.51
C ILE A 157 4.61 -3.10 -12.97
N TYR A 158 5.86 -3.38 -13.35
CA TYR A 158 6.86 -2.42 -13.80
C TYR A 158 7.50 -2.87 -15.11
N SER A 159 8.32 -2.02 -15.71
CA SER A 159 9.13 -2.37 -16.87
C SER A 159 10.59 -2.13 -16.58
N THR A 160 11.46 -3.03 -17.03
CA THR A 160 12.91 -2.89 -16.89
C THR A 160 13.38 -1.59 -17.54
N THR A 161 14.02 -0.72 -16.76
CA THR A 161 14.47 0.61 -17.16
C THR A 161 15.95 0.63 -17.53
N SER A 162 16.74 -0.29 -16.98
CA SER A 162 18.16 -0.43 -17.27
C SER A 162 18.62 -1.87 -17.06
N ASN A 163 19.72 -2.24 -17.72
CA ASN A 163 20.40 -3.51 -17.52
C ASN A 163 21.91 -3.25 -17.53
N ARG A 164 22.58 -3.37 -16.38
CA ARG A 164 23.97 -2.96 -16.16
C ARG A 164 24.76 -4.09 -15.53
N LYS A 165 25.96 -4.36 -16.05
CA LYS A 165 26.88 -5.34 -15.45
C LYS A 165 27.21 -5.03 -14.00
N VAL A 166 27.38 -3.76 -13.65
CA VAL A 166 27.57 -3.28 -12.28
C VAL A 166 26.92 -1.91 -12.15
N ALA A 167 26.17 -1.69 -11.07
CA ALA A 167 25.72 -0.38 -10.63
C ALA A 167 26.37 -0.02 -9.28
N TYR A 168 26.42 1.27 -8.95
CA TYR A 168 26.90 1.74 -7.65
C TYR A 168 25.78 2.47 -6.92
N SER A 169 25.54 2.10 -5.66
CA SER A 169 24.61 2.80 -4.78
C SER A 169 25.36 3.89 -4.03
N SER A 170 25.09 5.16 -4.33
CA SER A 170 25.68 6.29 -3.60
C SER A 170 25.19 6.36 -2.14
N LEU A 171 23.95 5.91 -1.89
CA LEU A 171 23.34 5.88 -0.56
C LEU A 171 24.00 4.83 0.34
N ALA A 172 24.16 3.61 -0.17
CA ALA A 172 24.73 2.48 0.58
C ALA A 172 26.26 2.36 0.43
N LYS A 173 26.87 3.12 -0.51
CA LYS A 173 28.30 3.13 -0.83
C LYS A 173 28.86 1.75 -1.21
N LEU A 174 28.10 1.01 -2.01
CA LEU A 174 28.45 -0.35 -2.45
C LEU A 174 28.16 -0.55 -3.95
N PHE A 175 28.79 -1.56 -4.53
CA PHE A 175 28.57 -2.03 -5.89
C PHE A 175 27.54 -3.16 -5.91
N MET A 176 26.69 -3.15 -6.93
CA MET A 176 25.62 -4.10 -7.17
C MET A 176 25.86 -4.75 -8.55
N PRO A 177 26.39 -5.97 -8.62
CA PRO A 177 26.60 -6.66 -9.89
C PRO A 177 25.26 -7.05 -10.53
N PHE A 178 25.26 -7.25 -11.85
CA PHE A 178 24.11 -7.73 -12.65
C PHE A 178 22.81 -6.94 -12.41
N SER A 179 22.94 -5.61 -12.29
CA SER A 179 21.86 -4.71 -11.89
C SER A 179 20.84 -4.45 -13.00
N ILE A 180 19.63 -4.93 -12.81
CA ILE A 180 18.45 -4.64 -13.64
C ILE A 180 17.57 -3.64 -12.92
N GLY A 181 17.54 -2.40 -13.40
CA GLY A 181 16.65 -1.37 -12.85
C GLY A 181 15.22 -1.59 -13.32
N PHE A 182 14.24 -1.37 -12.45
CA PHE A 182 12.83 -1.57 -12.80
C PHE A 182 11.89 -0.47 -12.33
N TYR A 183 12.23 0.23 -11.23
CA TYR A 183 11.42 1.35 -10.77
C TYR A 183 12.22 2.24 -9.81
N GLY A 184 12.16 3.56 -9.98
CA GLY A 184 12.82 4.53 -9.09
C GLY A 184 14.28 4.17 -8.76
N LYS A 185 14.55 3.96 -7.47
CA LYS A 185 15.88 3.56 -6.94
C LYS A 185 16.11 2.05 -6.85
N TYR A 186 15.16 1.22 -7.32
CA TYR A 186 15.12 -0.22 -7.06
C TYR A 186 15.65 -1.05 -8.23
N PHE A 187 16.40 -2.09 -7.88
CA PHE A 187 17.08 -3.01 -8.79
C PHE A 187 16.80 -4.47 -8.42
N LEU A 188 16.83 -5.35 -9.42
CA LEU A 188 17.23 -6.74 -9.23
C LEU A 188 18.75 -6.79 -9.39
N HIS A 189 19.49 -7.44 -8.48
CA HIS A 189 20.96 -7.49 -8.56
C HIS A 189 21.55 -8.72 -7.86
N GLY A 190 22.85 -8.96 -8.09
CA GLY A 190 23.63 -10.00 -7.44
C GLY A 190 24.22 -9.57 -6.08
N GLU A 191 25.27 -10.25 -5.64
CA GLU A 191 25.87 -10.06 -4.33
C GLU A 191 26.62 -8.72 -4.24
N CYS A 192 26.17 -7.88 -3.31
CA CYS A 192 26.74 -6.55 -3.13
C CYS A 192 28.15 -6.63 -2.53
N TYR A 193 29.03 -5.70 -2.94
CA TYR A 193 30.35 -5.56 -2.33
C TYR A 193 30.76 -4.10 -2.17
N TYR A 194 31.48 -3.81 -1.09
CA TYR A 194 32.04 -2.48 -0.83
C TYR A 194 33.29 -2.24 -1.70
N PRO A 195 33.74 -0.97 -1.85
CA PRO A 195 34.92 -0.65 -2.65
C PRO A 195 36.23 -1.35 -2.21
N ASP A 196 36.30 -1.83 -0.97
CA ASP A 196 37.42 -2.63 -0.44
C ASP A 196 37.32 -4.13 -0.76
N GLY A 197 36.26 -4.55 -1.45
CA GLY A 197 35.98 -5.94 -1.83
C GLY A 197 35.24 -6.76 -0.78
N THR A 198 34.89 -6.17 0.38
CA THR A 198 34.08 -6.88 1.39
C THR A 198 32.66 -7.11 0.89
N ILE A 199 32.13 -8.32 1.05
CA ILE A 199 30.78 -8.69 0.61
C ILE A 199 29.76 -8.19 1.65
N ASP A 200 28.67 -7.59 1.18
CA ASP A 200 27.54 -7.20 2.01
C ASP A 200 26.59 -8.39 2.22
N LEU A 201 26.59 -8.92 3.46
CA LEU A 201 25.76 -10.04 3.88
C LEU A 201 24.44 -9.59 4.54
N SER A 202 24.05 -8.32 4.40
CA SER A 202 22.82 -7.78 4.99
C SER A 202 21.58 -8.53 4.48
N SER A 203 20.61 -8.82 5.33
CA SER A 203 19.32 -9.39 4.91
C SER A 203 18.38 -8.35 4.27
N GLU A 204 18.77 -7.07 4.27
CA GLU A 204 17.95 -5.94 3.85
C GLU A 204 18.62 -5.14 2.74
N THR A 205 17.88 -4.85 1.68
CA THR A 205 18.45 -4.33 0.42
C THR A 205 18.09 -2.87 0.13
N GLY A 206 17.47 -2.16 1.09
CA GLY A 206 16.90 -0.82 0.84
C GLY A 206 15.77 -0.81 -0.21
N GLY A 207 15.22 -1.98 -0.53
CA GLY A 207 14.07 -2.18 -1.42
C GLY A 207 14.38 -2.89 -2.72
N CYS A 208 15.66 -3.11 -3.03
CA CYS A 208 16.08 -3.95 -4.14
C CYS A 208 15.74 -5.44 -3.87
N VAL A 209 15.90 -6.28 -4.89
CA VAL A 209 15.77 -7.73 -4.74
C VAL A 209 17.12 -8.34 -5.09
N ARG A 210 17.73 -9.04 -4.13
CA ARG A 210 19.06 -9.61 -4.27
C ARG A 210 18.97 -11.10 -4.56
N PHE A 211 19.81 -11.55 -5.48
CA PHE A 211 20.01 -12.94 -5.86
C PHE A 211 21.48 -13.32 -5.62
N LEU A 212 21.79 -14.61 -5.68
CA LEU A 212 23.18 -15.05 -5.89
C LEU A 212 23.67 -14.54 -7.25
N ASP A 213 24.98 -14.34 -7.39
CA ASP A 213 25.57 -13.81 -8.62
C ASP A 213 25.24 -14.65 -9.86
N GLU A 214 25.22 -15.98 -9.75
CA GLU A 214 24.86 -16.88 -10.86
C GLU A 214 23.41 -16.64 -11.36
N ASP A 215 22.47 -16.50 -10.43
CA ASP A 215 21.05 -16.28 -10.74
C ASP A 215 20.80 -14.85 -11.25
N ALA A 216 21.49 -13.86 -10.67
CA ALA A 216 21.45 -12.48 -11.14
C ALA A 216 22.04 -12.34 -12.55
N GLU A 217 23.17 -13.02 -12.83
CA GLU A 217 23.79 -13.04 -14.15
C GLU A 217 22.86 -13.69 -15.18
N TYR A 218 22.18 -14.78 -14.81
CA TYR A 218 21.17 -15.41 -15.66
C TYR A 218 20.07 -14.41 -16.04
N LEU A 219 19.49 -13.72 -15.06
CA LEU A 219 18.46 -12.68 -15.32
C LEU A 219 19.02 -11.55 -16.17
N HIS A 220 20.22 -11.07 -15.87
CA HIS A 220 20.88 -10.00 -16.62
C HIS A 220 21.05 -10.38 -18.09
N ASN A 221 21.40 -11.63 -18.38
CA ASN A 221 21.56 -12.13 -19.76
C ASN A 221 20.22 -12.41 -20.45
N PHE A 222 19.18 -12.74 -19.69
CA PHE A 222 17.82 -12.92 -20.20
C PHE A 222 17.14 -11.58 -20.54
N VAL A 223 17.33 -10.56 -19.72
CA VAL A 223 16.55 -9.32 -19.77
C VAL A 223 17.06 -8.30 -20.78
N LYS A 224 16.11 -7.68 -21.49
CA LYS A 224 16.29 -6.41 -22.22
C LYS A 224 15.43 -5.34 -21.55
N THR A 225 15.80 -4.07 -21.71
CA THR A 225 14.98 -2.94 -21.26
C THR A 225 13.59 -2.98 -21.90
N GLY A 226 12.56 -2.68 -21.11
CA GLY A 226 11.15 -2.69 -21.53
C GLY A 226 10.42 -3.99 -21.23
N ILE A 227 11.11 -5.05 -20.80
CA ILE A 227 10.46 -6.30 -20.36
C ILE A 227 9.66 -6.06 -19.07
N PRO A 228 8.42 -6.56 -18.96
CA PRO A 228 7.62 -6.48 -17.74
C PRO A 228 8.23 -7.25 -16.57
N ILE A 229 8.14 -6.66 -15.37
CA ILE A 229 8.42 -7.30 -14.09
C ILE A 229 7.19 -7.15 -13.22
N LEU A 230 6.62 -8.27 -12.79
CA LEU A 230 5.52 -8.31 -11.84
C LEU A 230 6.08 -8.67 -10.48
N ILE A 231 5.79 -7.88 -9.45
CA ILE A 231 6.29 -8.07 -8.09
C ILE A 231 5.09 -8.16 -7.15
N THR A 232 4.93 -9.31 -6.51
CA THR A 232 3.89 -9.58 -5.51
C THR A 232 4.55 -9.95 -4.18
N ASP A 233 3.84 -9.68 -3.10
CA ASP A 233 4.09 -10.26 -1.79
C ASP A 233 2.74 -10.81 -1.34
N LYS A 234 2.53 -12.14 -1.43
CA LYS A 234 1.22 -12.73 -1.09
C LYS A 234 0.91 -12.65 0.41
N GLY A 235 1.65 -11.86 1.19
CA GLY A 235 1.17 -11.23 2.43
C GLY A 235 -0.17 -10.49 2.27
N PHE A 236 -0.68 -10.27 1.04
CA PHE A 236 -2.08 -9.86 0.83
C PHE A 236 -3.12 -10.96 1.09
N LYS A 237 -2.71 -12.17 1.52
CA LYS A 237 -3.64 -13.28 1.80
C LYS A 237 -4.67 -12.91 2.86
N ASN A 238 -5.91 -13.20 2.50
CA ASN A 238 -6.94 -13.62 3.44
C ASN A 238 -6.35 -14.80 4.24
N ASN A 239 -5.92 -14.59 5.49
CA ASN A 239 -5.26 -15.58 6.35
C ASN A 239 -6.13 -16.79 6.72
N GLY A 240 -7.22 -17.06 5.99
CA GLY A 240 -8.30 -17.92 6.44
C GLY A 240 -9.29 -17.23 7.37
N PHE A 241 -8.80 -16.21 8.06
CA PHE A 241 -9.56 -15.39 8.99
C PHE A 241 -10.11 -14.16 8.27
N GLY A 242 -11.39 -14.21 7.94
CA GLY A 242 -12.17 -13.03 7.57
C GLY A 242 -13.17 -12.72 8.68
N PHE A 243 -13.32 -11.45 9.03
CA PHE A 243 -14.43 -11.02 9.89
C PHE A 243 -15.70 -11.01 9.05
N PHE A 244 -16.49 -12.07 9.16
CA PHE A 244 -17.80 -12.14 8.52
C PHE A 244 -18.88 -11.76 9.55
N PRO A 245 -19.53 -10.59 9.39
CA PRO A 245 -20.59 -10.21 10.30
C PRO A 245 -21.79 -11.14 10.11
N LYS A 246 -22.38 -11.61 11.21
CA LYS A 246 -23.61 -12.44 11.20
C LYS A 246 -24.79 -11.74 10.52
N SER A 247 -24.82 -10.41 10.60
CA SER A 247 -25.73 -9.55 9.85
C SER A 247 -24.99 -8.24 9.56
N VAL A 248 -25.00 -7.82 8.30
CA VAL A 248 -24.57 -6.47 7.88
C VAL A 248 -25.71 -5.46 8.06
N ASN A 249 -26.93 -5.93 8.33
CA ASN A 249 -28.14 -5.13 8.25
C ASN A 249 -28.78 -4.80 9.61
N PRO A 250 -29.25 -3.54 9.79
CA PRO A 250 -29.04 -2.42 8.88
C PRO A 250 -27.62 -1.82 9.02
N PHE A 251 -26.91 -1.67 7.90
CA PHE A 251 -25.66 -0.90 7.88
C PHE A 251 -26.03 0.57 8.12
N PRO A 252 -25.26 1.35 8.92
CA PRO A 252 -25.57 2.75 9.17
C PRO A 252 -25.75 3.54 7.88
N GLU A 253 -26.72 4.46 7.87
CA GLU A 253 -26.86 5.36 6.75
C GLU A 253 -25.63 6.27 6.67
N ILE A 254 -24.95 6.23 5.53
CA ILE A 254 -23.79 7.07 5.23
C ILE A 254 -24.20 8.11 4.18
N SER A 255 -24.09 9.39 4.54
CA SER A 255 -24.46 10.53 3.69
C SER A 255 -23.52 10.73 2.48
N ALA A 256 -22.34 10.10 2.49
CA ALA A 256 -21.34 10.21 1.43
C ALA A 256 -21.90 9.82 0.05
N LYS A 257 -21.41 10.51 -0.99
CA LYS A 257 -21.78 10.25 -2.40
C LYS A 257 -21.25 8.89 -2.86
N SER A 258 -20.00 8.59 -2.50
CA SER A 258 -19.31 7.34 -2.77
C SER A 258 -18.59 6.89 -1.50
N TYR A 259 -18.65 5.59 -1.19
CA TYR A 259 -17.88 4.99 -0.11
C TYR A 259 -17.63 3.50 -0.35
N LEU A 260 -16.61 2.97 0.31
CA LEU A 260 -16.29 1.55 0.42
C LEU A 260 -15.86 1.27 1.86
N VAL A 261 -16.52 0.34 2.53
CA VAL A 261 -16.13 -0.18 3.83
C VAL A 261 -15.74 -1.63 3.64
N VAL A 262 -14.46 -1.92 3.87
CA VAL A 262 -13.83 -3.18 3.47
C VAL A 262 -12.81 -3.59 4.52
N ASP A 263 -12.75 -4.89 4.78
CA ASP A 263 -11.69 -5.48 5.57
C ASP A 263 -10.38 -5.49 4.77
N MET A 264 -9.33 -4.85 5.29
CA MET A 264 -8.09 -4.69 4.53
C MET A 264 -7.41 -6.02 4.25
N ASP A 265 -7.52 -7.01 5.13
CA ASP A 265 -6.79 -8.28 5.00
C ASP A 265 -7.52 -9.29 4.12
N SER A 266 -8.82 -9.49 4.34
CA SER A 266 -9.62 -10.46 3.60
C SER A 266 -10.25 -9.89 2.32
N GLY A 267 -10.40 -8.57 2.24
CA GLY A 267 -11.06 -7.89 1.12
C GLY A 267 -12.57 -8.01 1.17
N PHE A 268 -13.13 -8.47 2.29
CA PHE A 268 -14.57 -8.55 2.49
C PHE A 268 -15.18 -7.16 2.49
N VAL A 269 -16.13 -6.91 1.58
CA VAL A 269 -16.84 -5.63 1.50
C VAL A 269 -18.03 -5.66 2.45
N PHE A 270 -17.93 -4.93 3.55
CA PHE A 270 -19.04 -4.75 4.49
C PHE A 270 -20.15 -3.91 3.87
N SER A 271 -19.81 -2.82 3.20
CA SER A 271 -20.79 -1.99 2.52
C SER A 271 -20.13 -1.10 1.48
N GLU A 272 -20.87 -0.76 0.44
CA GLU A 272 -20.42 0.17 -0.59
C GLU A 272 -21.58 0.94 -1.20
N LYS A 273 -21.27 2.16 -1.66
CA LYS A 273 -22.17 2.98 -2.48
C LYS A 273 -21.33 3.67 -3.53
N ASN A 274 -21.72 3.53 -4.81
CA ASN A 274 -21.04 4.17 -5.94
C ASN A 274 -19.49 4.02 -5.88
N SER A 275 -18.98 2.87 -5.43
CA SER A 275 -17.56 2.70 -5.11
C SER A 275 -16.64 2.72 -6.34
N GLN A 276 -17.21 2.62 -7.54
CA GLN A 276 -16.56 2.75 -8.85
C GLN A 276 -16.79 4.13 -9.50
N GLU A 277 -17.54 5.03 -8.85
CA GLU A 277 -17.78 6.36 -9.39
C GLU A 277 -16.49 7.20 -9.33
N LYS A 278 -16.12 7.79 -10.47
CA LYS A 278 -14.97 8.68 -10.63
C LYS A 278 -15.28 10.04 -10.04
N LEU A 279 -14.59 10.41 -8.97
CA LEU A 279 -14.78 11.67 -8.26
C LEU A 279 -13.45 12.40 -8.03
N PRO A 280 -13.45 13.73 -8.00
CA PRO A 280 -12.33 14.49 -7.46
C PRO A 280 -12.03 14.07 -6.02
N ILE A 281 -10.76 13.77 -5.72
CA ILE A 281 -10.38 13.19 -4.42
C ILE A 281 -9.69 14.16 -3.46
N ALA A 282 -9.49 15.41 -3.87
CA ALA A 282 -8.84 16.43 -3.07
C ALA A 282 -7.50 15.91 -2.46
N SER A 283 -7.20 16.27 -1.21
CA SER A 283 -5.94 15.98 -0.53
C SER A 283 -5.60 14.50 -0.36
N ILE A 284 -6.51 13.55 -0.62
CA ILE A 284 -6.16 12.12 -0.66
C ILE A 284 -5.04 11.88 -1.69
N ALA A 285 -4.92 12.73 -2.72
CA ALA A 285 -3.82 12.69 -3.68
C ALA A 285 -2.42 12.77 -3.05
N LYS A 286 -2.27 13.41 -1.88
CA LYS A 286 -0.98 13.53 -1.19
C LYS A 286 -0.45 12.17 -0.70
N LEU A 287 -1.31 11.18 -0.49
CA LEU A 287 -0.87 9.83 -0.17
C LEU A 287 -0.14 9.19 -1.35
N MET A 288 -0.64 9.39 -2.58
CA MET A 288 0.03 8.94 -3.80
C MET A 288 1.33 9.71 -4.05
N THR A 289 1.31 11.04 -3.86
CA THR A 289 2.53 11.87 -3.95
C THR A 289 3.59 11.38 -3.00
N SER A 290 3.22 11.12 -1.74
CA SER A 290 4.11 10.61 -0.70
C SER A 290 4.69 9.25 -1.07
N ALA A 291 3.85 8.30 -1.49
CA ALA A 291 4.29 6.98 -1.93
C ALA A 291 5.32 7.05 -3.06
N VAL A 292 5.09 7.89 -4.06
CA VAL A 292 6.03 8.10 -5.18
C VAL A 292 7.32 8.78 -4.72
N VAL A 293 7.25 9.78 -3.85
CA VAL A 293 8.44 10.53 -3.43
C VAL A 293 9.39 9.63 -2.67
N VAL A 294 8.92 8.90 -1.66
CA VAL A 294 9.78 8.03 -0.83
C VAL A 294 10.48 6.92 -1.63
N GLU A 295 9.90 6.55 -2.77
CA GLU A 295 10.42 5.56 -3.72
C GLU A 295 11.55 6.08 -4.60
N ASN A 296 11.64 7.40 -4.76
CA ASN A 296 12.48 8.03 -5.76
C ASN A 296 13.50 9.01 -5.17
N VAL A 297 13.44 9.30 -3.87
CA VAL A 297 14.36 10.25 -3.19
C VAL A 297 15.02 9.63 -1.97
N ASN A 298 16.11 10.25 -1.53
CA ASN A 298 16.68 10.02 -0.21
C ASN A 298 16.07 11.03 0.78
N LEU A 299 15.19 10.57 1.67
CA LEU A 299 14.47 11.44 2.61
C LEU A 299 15.36 12.19 3.63
N LYS A 300 16.65 11.83 3.71
CA LYS A 300 17.66 12.55 4.50
C LYS A 300 18.14 13.85 3.83
N GLU A 301 17.86 14.01 2.54
CA GLU A 301 18.21 15.22 1.80
C GLU A 301 17.30 16.40 2.20
N SER A 302 17.73 17.58 1.81
CA SER A 302 17.00 18.84 2.06
C SER A 302 16.81 19.61 0.76
N ILE A 303 15.84 20.51 0.76
CA ILE A 303 15.50 21.37 -0.38
C ILE A 303 15.25 22.80 0.08
N LEU A 304 15.80 23.76 -0.66
CA LEU A 304 15.50 25.18 -0.50
C LEU A 304 14.12 25.48 -1.11
N ALA A 305 13.16 25.87 -0.27
CA ALA A 305 11.85 26.30 -0.72
C ALA A 305 11.95 27.62 -1.51
N THR A 306 11.39 27.65 -2.71
CA THR A 306 11.37 28.84 -3.56
C THR A 306 9.97 29.44 -3.63
N GLU A 307 9.86 30.74 -3.90
CA GLU A 307 8.56 31.41 -4.10
C GLU A 307 7.72 30.73 -5.18
N LYS A 308 8.37 30.26 -6.27
CA LYS A 308 7.69 29.54 -7.37
C LYS A 308 7.04 28.23 -6.92
N MET A 309 7.65 27.51 -5.98
CA MET A 309 7.08 26.26 -5.44
C MET A 309 5.85 26.58 -4.58
N LEU A 310 5.96 27.59 -3.71
CA LEU A 310 4.88 28.00 -2.81
C LEU A 310 3.71 28.71 -3.52
N ALA A 311 3.95 29.41 -4.63
CA ALA A 311 2.86 30.04 -5.38
C ALA A 311 1.85 29.04 -5.97
N GLN A 312 2.21 27.75 -6.05
CA GLN A 312 1.37 26.70 -6.65
C GLN A 312 0.50 25.96 -5.64
N SER A 313 0.66 26.21 -4.34
CA SER A 313 -0.05 25.51 -3.26
C SER A 313 -1.45 26.06 -2.97
N GLY A 314 -1.88 27.11 -3.68
CA GLY A 314 -3.19 27.76 -3.53
C GLY A 314 -3.29 28.67 -2.29
N SER A 315 -3.05 28.12 -1.11
CA SER A 315 -2.92 28.84 0.17
C SER A 315 -1.67 28.39 0.89
N THR A 316 -0.77 29.31 1.23
CA THR A 316 0.45 28.97 1.97
C THR A 316 0.10 28.58 3.41
N GLU A 317 0.51 27.39 3.82
CA GLU A 317 0.23 26.76 5.11
C GLU A 317 1.43 26.90 6.06
N GLY A 318 2.15 28.02 5.99
CA GLY A 318 3.19 28.37 6.97
C GLY A 318 4.62 27.98 6.58
N LEU A 319 4.85 27.35 5.42
CA LEU A 319 6.20 27.19 4.87
C LEU A 319 6.65 28.48 4.16
N ALA A 320 7.93 28.83 4.28
CA ALA A 320 8.47 30.12 3.83
C ALA A 320 9.54 29.94 2.75
N ALA A 321 9.49 30.78 1.72
CA ALA A 321 10.52 30.84 0.70
C ALA A 321 11.88 31.24 1.32
N GLY A 322 12.97 30.75 0.74
CA GLY A 322 14.33 30.99 1.22
C GLY A 322 14.73 30.15 2.43
N LYS A 323 13.85 29.27 2.94
CA LYS A 323 14.18 28.29 3.97
C LYS A 323 14.48 26.93 3.37
N GLU A 324 15.45 26.25 3.97
CA GLU A 324 15.77 24.87 3.67
C GLU A 324 14.97 23.93 4.58
N TYR A 325 14.38 22.89 4.02
CA TYR A 325 13.57 21.91 4.72
C TYR A 325 14.06 20.50 4.41
N ARG A 326 14.08 19.62 5.42
CA ARG A 326 14.37 18.21 5.16
C ARG A 326 13.17 17.57 4.47
N LEU A 327 13.42 16.69 3.50
CA LEU A 327 12.34 16.01 2.77
C LEU A 327 11.43 15.20 3.70
N ILE A 328 11.99 14.57 4.74
CA ILE A 328 11.18 13.86 5.73
C ILE A 328 10.24 14.80 6.51
N GLU A 329 10.63 16.03 6.85
CA GLU A 329 9.77 16.97 7.58
C GLU A 329 8.58 17.42 6.71
N LEU A 330 8.85 17.67 5.42
CA LEU A 330 7.81 17.97 4.44
C LEU A 330 6.84 16.79 4.26
N LEU A 331 7.33 15.55 4.34
CA LEU A 331 6.48 14.36 4.25
C LEU A 331 5.49 14.29 5.40
N TYR A 332 5.92 14.62 6.63
CA TYR A 332 5.04 14.73 7.79
C TYR A 332 3.99 15.82 7.56
N ALA A 333 4.42 17.04 7.24
CA ALA A 333 3.49 18.16 7.00
C ALA A 333 2.45 17.84 5.90
N ALA A 334 2.85 17.15 4.83
CA ALA A 334 1.95 16.76 3.75
C ALA A 334 0.89 15.73 4.19
N LEU A 335 1.19 14.86 5.17
CA LEU A 335 0.31 13.77 5.60
C LEU A 335 -0.48 14.07 6.88
N THR A 336 0.08 14.81 7.83
CA THR A 336 -0.56 15.13 9.11
C THR A 336 -1.39 16.40 9.04
N GLU A 337 -0.87 17.42 8.37
CA GLU A 337 -1.52 18.74 8.22
C GLU A 337 -2.17 18.90 6.85
N SER A 338 -2.00 17.91 5.96
CA SER A 338 -2.46 18.00 4.57
C SER A 338 -1.84 19.20 3.81
N SER A 339 -0.60 19.57 4.15
CA SER A 339 0.06 20.76 3.61
C SER A 339 0.25 20.73 2.10
N ASN A 340 -0.38 21.67 1.39
CA ASN A 340 -0.17 21.85 -0.04
C ASN A 340 1.25 22.34 -0.35
N ASP A 341 1.79 23.25 0.47
CA ASP A 341 3.17 23.75 0.34
C ASP A 341 4.16 22.58 0.36
N ALA A 342 4.02 21.70 1.35
CA ALA A 342 4.91 20.56 1.50
C ALA A 342 4.83 19.60 0.31
N ALA A 343 3.62 19.28 -0.15
CA ALA A 343 3.41 18.43 -1.33
C ALA A 343 3.99 19.06 -2.61
N GLU A 344 3.83 20.38 -2.80
CA GLU A 344 4.44 21.10 -3.92
C GLU A 344 5.98 21.06 -3.85
N ILE A 345 6.58 21.36 -2.69
CA ILE A 345 8.03 21.34 -2.52
C ILE A 345 8.59 19.93 -2.75
N LEU A 346 7.99 18.89 -2.15
CA LEU A 346 8.37 17.49 -2.35
C LEU A 346 8.32 17.10 -3.82
N SER A 347 7.24 17.47 -4.52
CA SER A 347 7.09 17.16 -5.94
C SER A 347 8.14 17.86 -6.81
N ASN A 348 8.55 19.07 -6.43
CA ASN A 348 9.55 19.84 -7.15
C ASN A 348 10.97 19.32 -6.94
N PHE A 349 11.26 18.61 -5.83
CA PHE A 349 12.54 17.94 -5.64
C PHE A 349 12.85 16.94 -6.76
N LEU A 350 11.84 16.15 -7.16
CA LEU A 350 11.94 15.23 -8.30
C LEU A 350 11.68 15.93 -9.66
N GLY A 351 11.18 17.16 -9.63
CA GLY A 351 10.55 17.85 -10.74
C GLY A 351 9.05 17.55 -10.80
N LYS A 352 8.20 18.58 -10.67
CA LYS A 352 6.74 18.44 -10.52
C LYS A 352 6.10 17.57 -11.62
N SER A 353 6.42 17.82 -12.88
CA SER A 353 5.88 17.03 -14.01
C SER A 353 6.31 15.56 -13.95
N LYS A 354 7.55 15.29 -13.52
CA LYS A 354 8.04 13.92 -13.32
C LYS A 354 7.30 13.24 -12.17
N THR A 355 7.08 13.95 -11.06
CA THR A 355 6.30 13.43 -9.93
C THR A 355 4.89 13.04 -10.37
N VAL A 356 4.17 13.92 -11.06
CA VAL A 356 2.81 13.61 -11.57
C VAL A 356 2.82 12.44 -12.56
N ALA A 357 3.84 12.33 -13.43
CA ALA A 357 3.99 11.18 -14.31
C ALA A 357 4.19 9.88 -13.52
N LEU A 358 5.03 9.87 -12.49
CA LEU A 358 5.26 8.73 -11.62
C LEU A 358 4.01 8.35 -10.79
N MET A 359 3.19 9.32 -10.38
CA MET A 359 1.89 9.06 -9.74
C MET A 359 0.96 8.27 -10.67
N ASN A 360 0.89 8.64 -11.95
CA ASN A 360 0.08 7.93 -12.95
C ASN A 360 0.73 6.62 -13.45
N GLU A 361 2.05 6.48 -13.34
CA GLU A 361 2.72 5.20 -13.52
C GLU A 361 2.35 4.24 -12.37
N LYS A 362 2.34 4.75 -11.14
CA LYS A 362 1.95 3.98 -9.96
C LYS A 362 0.52 3.48 -10.06
N THR A 363 -0.44 4.30 -10.51
CA THR A 363 -1.83 3.84 -10.67
C THR A 363 -1.92 2.60 -11.56
N LYS A 364 -1.16 2.56 -12.67
CA LYS A 364 -1.08 1.38 -13.55
C LYS A 364 -0.38 0.21 -12.89
N ALA A 365 0.71 0.47 -12.16
CA ALA A 365 1.50 -0.56 -11.49
C ALA A 365 0.67 -1.32 -10.44
N ILE A 366 -0.21 -0.63 -9.72
CA ILE A 366 -1.00 -1.21 -8.62
C ILE A 366 -2.48 -1.43 -8.95
N GLY A 367 -2.89 -1.31 -10.21
CA GLY A 367 -4.24 -1.69 -10.67
C GLY A 367 -5.34 -0.64 -10.48
N MET A 368 -5.01 0.62 -10.18
CA MET A 368 -5.95 1.75 -10.06
C MET A 368 -6.39 2.26 -11.44
N LYS A 369 -7.21 1.47 -12.14
CA LYS A 369 -7.58 1.69 -13.56
C LYS A 369 -8.46 2.92 -13.80
N ASP A 370 -9.14 3.38 -12.76
CA ASP A 370 -10.11 4.47 -12.81
C ASP A 370 -9.58 5.75 -12.13
N SER A 371 -8.27 5.82 -11.91
CA SER A 371 -7.58 6.94 -11.26
C SER A 371 -6.63 7.68 -12.19
N TYR A 372 -6.59 9.00 -12.03
CA TYR A 372 -5.71 9.89 -12.77
C TYR A 372 -5.34 11.12 -11.94
N PHE A 373 -4.08 11.52 -12.00
CA PHE A 373 -3.52 12.67 -11.27
C PHE A 373 -2.98 13.72 -12.23
N VAL A 374 -3.32 14.98 -11.99
CA VAL A 374 -2.83 16.16 -12.71
C VAL A 374 -1.92 17.05 -11.85
N ASP A 375 -1.97 16.92 -10.53
CA ASP A 375 -1.16 17.69 -9.59
C ASP A 375 -0.83 16.88 -8.31
N PRO A 376 0.21 17.26 -7.54
CA PRO A 376 0.68 16.51 -6.37
C PRO A 376 -0.11 16.80 -5.07
N THR A 377 -0.99 17.79 -5.07
CA THR A 377 -1.67 18.30 -3.88
C THR A 377 -3.11 17.82 -3.74
N GLY A 378 -3.81 17.59 -4.85
CA GLY A 378 -5.26 17.40 -4.86
C GLY A 378 -6.08 18.65 -5.13
N LEU A 379 -5.46 19.81 -5.34
CA LEU A 379 -6.17 21.07 -5.56
C LEU A 379 -6.97 21.09 -6.86
N ALA A 380 -6.44 20.49 -7.93
CA ALA A 380 -7.16 20.45 -9.19
C ALA A 380 -8.23 19.36 -9.15
N GLN A 381 -9.42 19.69 -9.68
CA GLN A 381 -10.51 18.72 -9.84
C GLN A 381 -10.17 17.56 -10.80
N GLY A 382 -9.09 17.69 -11.57
CA GLY A 382 -8.58 16.63 -12.44
C GLY A 382 -7.90 15.48 -11.69
N ASN A 383 -7.61 15.63 -10.39
CA ASN A 383 -7.19 14.52 -9.54
C ASN A 383 -8.42 13.68 -9.20
N ILE A 384 -8.63 12.61 -9.97
CA ILE A 384 -9.83 11.77 -9.94
C ILE A 384 -9.44 10.35 -9.53
N SER A 385 -10.28 9.71 -8.73
CA SER A 385 -10.17 8.29 -8.38
C SER A 385 -11.54 7.74 -8.01
N THR A 386 -11.58 6.48 -7.56
CA THR A 386 -12.77 5.78 -7.07
C THR A 386 -12.49 5.21 -5.68
N ALA A 387 -13.51 4.91 -4.89
CA ALA A 387 -13.31 4.30 -3.57
C ALA A 387 -12.57 2.94 -3.67
N ARG A 388 -12.82 2.17 -4.75
CA ARG A 388 -12.10 0.90 -5.02
C ARG A 388 -10.64 1.09 -5.40
N ASP A 389 -10.31 2.12 -6.17
CA ASP A 389 -8.92 2.42 -6.49
C ASP A 389 -8.15 2.94 -5.28
N LEU A 390 -8.79 3.80 -4.47
CA LEU A 390 -8.20 4.27 -3.22
C LEU A 390 -7.94 3.11 -2.23
N PHE A 391 -8.77 2.06 -2.25
CA PHE A 391 -8.50 0.83 -1.50
C PHE A 391 -7.20 0.15 -1.97
N GLN A 392 -6.94 0.09 -3.27
CA GLN A 392 -5.67 -0.45 -3.80
C GLN A 392 -4.47 0.40 -3.35
N LEU A 393 -4.58 1.73 -3.37
CA LEU A 393 -3.54 2.62 -2.83
C LEU A 393 -3.31 2.39 -1.33
N GLY A 394 -4.37 2.27 -0.53
CA GLY A 394 -4.27 1.99 0.90
C GLY A 394 -3.58 0.65 1.18
N ARG A 395 -3.91 -0.40 0.41
CA ARG A 395 -3.25 -1.71 0.51
C ARG A 395 -1.79 -1.64 0.09
N TYR A 396 -1.48 -0.91 -0.97
CA TYR A 396 -0.10 -0.68 -1.38
C TYR A 396 0.71 -0.01 -0.26
N VAL A 397 0.16 1.04 0.35
CA VAL A 397 0.82 1.73 1.46
C VAL A 397 1.03 0.80 2.65
N LEU A 398 0.01 0.02 3.03
CA LEU A 398 0.11 -0.93 4.14
C LEU A 398 1.21 -1.98 3.90
N ASN A 399 1.31 -2.53 2.67
CA ASN A 399 2.14 -3.70 2.37
C ASN A 399 3.51 -3.37 1.77
N ALA A 400 3.75 -2.13 1.35
CA ALA A 400 5.02 -1.71 0.78
C ALA A 400 5.58 -0.46 1.45
N ARG A 401 4.73 0.42 2.00
CA ARG A 401 5.14 1.75 2.52
C ARG A 401 4.61 1.98 3.93
N PHE A 402 4.74 0.98 4.78
CA PHE A 402 4.18 1.01 6.13
C PHE A 402 4.57 2.24 6.96
N PRO A 403 5.80 2.81 6.85
CA PRO A 403 6.13 4.06 7.51
C PRO A 403 5.21 5.24 7.18
N LEU A 404 4.65 5.31 5.97
CA LEU A 404 3.66 6.36 5.64
C LEU A 404 2.41 6.24 6.52
N LEU A 405 2.01 5.02 6.86
CA LEU A 405 0.88 4.79 7.76
C LEU A 405 1.24 5.15 9.21
N LYS A 406 2.48 4.88 9.66
CA LYS A 406 2.95 5.25 11.01
C LYS A 406 2.88 6.77 11.24
N ILE A 407 3.30 7.56 10.26
CA ILE A 407 3.16 9.03 10.29
C ILE A 407 1.71 9.44 10.59
N THR A 408 0.74 8.82 9.93
CA THR A 408 -0.69 9.17 10.12
C THR A 408 -1.26 8.75 11.47
N LYS A 409 -0.57 7.88 12.23
CA LYS A 409 -0.97 7.48 13.58
C LYS A 409 -0.38 8.36 14.68
N GLY A 410 0.60 9.22 14.35
CA GLY A 410 1.33 10.01 15.34
C GLY A 410 2.19 9.17 16.28
N GLU A 411 2.64 8.00 15.82
CA GLU A 411 3.44 7.03 16.60
C GLU A 411 4.96 7.22 16.48
N ASP A 412 5.41 8.17 15.65
CA ASP A 412 6.83 8.40 15.30
C ASP A 412 7.41 9.72 15.83
#